data_AF-A0A212ITQ2-F1
#
_entry.id   AF-A0A212ITQ2-F1
#
_cell.length_a   1.000
_cell.length_b   1.000
_cell.length_c   1.000
_cell.angle_alpha   90.00
_cell.angle_beta   90.00
_cell.angle_gamma   90.00
#
_symmetry.space_group_name_H-M   'P 1'
#
loop_
_entity.id
_entity.type
_entity.pdbx_description
1 polymer ?
#
loop_
_entity_poly.entity_id
_entity_poly.type
_entity_poly.pdbx_seq_one_letter_code
_entity_poly.pdbx_strand_id
1 'polypeptide(L)'
;MFICHYLTFSKNIKPLSVNEVWKGKRFKTEKYKQYENTLLWLLPKIKIPEPPYEIHFKFGFSNSLSDWDNPVKPTQDILSKKYGFNDKLIRKAIVETEIVKKGSEYIEFGIRRIG
;
A
#
# COMPACT_ATOMS: atom_id res chain seq x y z
N MET A 1 -1.02 26.90 11.60
CA MET A 1 -1.36 26.90 10.16
C MET A 1 -0.12 26.45 9.41
N PHE A 2 -0.24 25.66 8.32
CA PHE A 2 0.83 24.95 7.56
C PHE A 2 1.28 23.60 8.20
N ILE A 3 1.36 22.42 7.57
CA ILE A 3 1.19 21.92 6.18
C ILE A 3 0.66 20.48 6.26
N CYS A 4 -0.32 20.16 5.40
CA CYS A 4 -0.80 18.82 5.08
C CYS A 4 0.36 18.01 4.47
N HIS A 5 1.15 17.31 5.29
CA HIS A 5 2.25 16.49 4.78
C HIS A 5 1.70 15.22 4.14
N TYR A 6 1.64 15.17 2.81
CA TYR A 6 1.75 13.91 2.10
C TYR A 6 3.18 13.40 2.33
N LEU A 7 3.35 12.46 3.27
CA LEU A 7 4.57 11.65 3.31
C LEU A 7 4.44 10.64 2.17
N THR A 8 4.85 11.07 0.98
CA THR A 8 4.89 10.22 -0.20
C THR A 8 6.12 9.32 -0.10
N PHE A 9 5.89 8.01 -0.07
CA PHE A 9 6.98 7.04 -0.08
C PHE A 9 6.82 6.11 -1.27
N SER A 10 7.77 6.17 -2.18
CA SER A 10 7.84 5.29 -3.35
C SER A 10 8.94 4.23 -3.17
N LYS A 11 8.62 2.98 -3.50
CA LYS A 11 9.61 1.89 -3.61
C LYS A 11 9.44 1.12 -4.88
N ASN A 12 10.57 0.81 -5.51
CA ASN A 12 10.71 -0.08 -6.66
C ASN A 12 10.44 -1.53 -6.26
N ILE A 13 9.21 -1.79 -5.82
CA ILE A 13 8.68 -3.10 -5.51
C ILE A 13 7.46 -3.28 -6.39
N LYS A 14 7.47 -4.39 -7.12
CA LYS A 14 6.31 -4.81 -7.90
C LYS A 14 5.11 -5.04 -6.97
N PRO A 15 3.97 -4.39 -7.20
CA PRO A 15 2.78 -4.64 -6.42
C PRO A 15 2.36 -6.11 -6.50
N LEU A 16 2.05 -6.71 -5.36
CA LEU A 16 1.59 -8.10 -5.30
C LEU A 16 0.06 -8.16 -5.53
N SER A 17 -0.39 -9.01 -6.45
CA SER A 17 -1.82 -9.22 -6.69
C SER A 17 -2.48 -9.98 -5.53
N VAL A 18 -3.69 -9.58 -5.13
CA VAL A 18 -4.49 -10.28 -4.10
C VAL A 18 -4.69 -11.77 -4.41
N ASN A 19 -4.69 -12.16 -5.68
CA ASN A 19 -4.82 -13.56 -6.10
C ASN A 19 -3.60 -14.41 -5.69
N GLU A 20 -2.45 -13.76 -5.48
CA GLU A 20 -1.21 -14.42 -5.06
C GLU A 20 -1.03 -14.41 -3.54
N VAL A 21 -1.94 -13.75 -2.82
CA VAL A 21 -1.79 -13.40 -1.39
C VAL A 21 -2.38 -14.46 -0.48
N TRP A 22 -3.49 -15.08 -0.90
CA TRP A 22 -4.28 -15.97 -0.08
C TRP A 22 -4.37 -17.38 -0.67
N LYS A 23 -4.35 -18.39 0.20
CA LYS A 23 -4.70 -19.78 -0.12
C LYS A 23 -5.89 -20.24 0.72
N GLY A 24 -6.83 -20.96 0.12
CA GLY A 24 -8.03 -21.48 0.81
C GLY A 24 -8.80 -20.38 1.54
N LYS A 25 -9.20 -20.64 2.80
CA LYS A 25 -9.91 -19.67 3.66
C LYS A 25 -8.95 -18.60 4.25
N ARG A 26 -8.30 -17.81 3.39
CA ARG A 26 -7.45 -16.66 3.75
C ARG A 26 -6.20 -16.99 4.58
N PHE A 27 -5.54 -18.11 4.30
CA PHE A 27 -4.19 -18.33 4.81
C PHE A 27 -3.20 -17.55 3.94
N LYS A 28 -2.26 -16.82 4.55
CA LYS A 28 -1.20 -16.14 3.79
C LYS A 28 -0.36 -17.15 3.02
N THR A 29 -0.09 -16.89 1.75
CA THR A 29 0.91 -17.63 0.97
C THR A 29 2.32 -17.30 1.46
N GLU A 30 3.30 -18.17 1.19
CA GLU A 30 4.71 -17.85 1.48
C GLU A 30 5.17 -16.61 0.71
N LYS A 31 4.68 -16.44 -0.52
CA LYS A 31 4.91 -15.24 -1.33
C LYS A 31 4.44 -13.97 -0.62
N TYR A 32 3.24 -14.00 -0.03
CA TYR A 32 2.76 -12.84 0.72
C TYR A 32 3.55 -12.57 1.99
N LYS A 33 3.96 -13.61 2.73
CA LYS A 33 4.80 -13.44 3.92
C LYS A 33 6.14 -12.79 3.58
N GLN A 34 6.79 -13.23 2.49
CA GLN A 34 8.04 -12.64 2.02
C GLN A 34 7.85 -11.19 1.59
N TYR A 35 6.79 -10.91 0.83
CA TYR A 35 6.43 -9.56 0.40
C TYR A 35 6.13 -8.63 1.59
N GLU A 36 5.32 -9.08 2.55
CA GLU A 36 5.03 -8.37 3.79
C GLU A 36 6.32 -8.05 4.56
N ASN A 37 7.17 -9.05 4.80
CA ASN A 37 8.43 -8.83 5.51
C ASN A 37 9.31 -7.81 4.77
N THR A 38 9.46 -7.95 3.45
CA THR A 38 10.27 -7.04 2.63
C THR A 38 9.79 -5.60 2.74
N LEU A 39 8.47 -5.37 2.61
CA LEU A 39 7.90 -4.04 2.78
C LEU A 39 8.05 -3.54 4.21
N LEU A 40 7.81 -4.36 5.24
CA LEU A 40 7.99 -3.95 6.64
C LEU A 40 9.43 -3.49 6.92
N TRP A 41 10.43 -4.14 6.32
CA TRP A 41 11.84 -3.73 6.42
C TRP A 41 12.14 -2.42 5.70
N LEU A 42 11.59 -2.23 4.50
CA LEU A 42 11.90 -1.09 3.65
C LEU A 42 11.12 0.18 4.00
N LEU A 43 9.90 0.03 4.53
CA LEU A 43 9.03 1.13 4.92
C LEU A 43 9.69 1.99 6.01
N PRO A 44 9.61 3.32 5.91
CA PRO A 44 10.26 4.23 6.85
C PRO A 44 9.59 4.12 8.22
N LYS A 45 10.29 4.58 9.25
CA LYS A 45 9.67 4.81 10.56
C LYS A 45 9.08 6.22 10.53
N ILE A 46 7.76 6.34 10.46
CA ILE A 46 7.06 7.63 10.47
C ILE A 46 5.99 7.62 11.56
N LYS A 47 5.68 8.81 12.08
CA LYS A 47 4.50 9.03 12.91
C LYS A 47 3.34 9.42 11.99
N ILE A 48 2.29 8.62 11.98
CA ILE A 48 1.05 8.94 11.26
C ILE A 48 0.19 9.91 12.09
N PRO A 49 -0.65 10.74 11.46
CA PRO A 49 -1.58 11.62 12.19
C PRO A 49 -2.65 10.81 12.93
N GLU A 50 -3.49 11.49 13.71
CA GLU A 50 -4.68 10.87 14.33
C GLU A 50 -5.80 10.63 13.31
N PRO A 51 -6.64 9.60 13.48
CA PRO A 51 -7.76 9.30 12.58
C PRO A 51 -8.85 10.38 12.64
N PRO A 52 -9.79 10.42 11.67
CA PRO A 52 -9.96 9.48 10.55
C PRO A 52 -8.97 9.71 9.39
N TYR A 53 -8.69 8.65 8.62
CA TYR A 53 -7.67 8.68 7.57
C TYR A 53 -8.24 8.79 6.15
N GLU A 54 -7.53 9.53 5.31
CA GLU A 54 -7.49 9.30 3.87
C GLU A 54 -6.16 8.65 3.51
N ILE A 55 -6.23 7.59 2.69
CA ILE A 55 -5.06 6.94 2.11
C ILE A 55 -5.01 7.24 0.62
N HIS A 56 -3.84 7.61 0.12
CA HIS A 56 -3.55 7.69 -1.30
C HIS A 56 -2.62 6.55 -1.68
N PHE A 57 -2.96 5.81 -2.73
CA PHE A 57 -2.10 4.82 -3.34
C PHE A 57 -1.83 5.19 -4.80
N LYS A 58 -0.59 5.04 -5.23
CA LYS A 58 -0.24 5.03 -6.65
C LYS A 58 0.60 3.80 -6.97
N PHE A 59 0.17 3.03 -7.97
CA PHE A 59 0.84 1.79 -8.37
C PHE A 59 1.37 1.90 -9.80
N GLY A 60 2.67 1.67 -9.96
CA GLY A 60 3.31 1.53 -11.27
C GLY A 60 3.30 0.07 -11.70
N PHE A 61 2.57 -0.25 -12.78
CA PHE A 61 2.47 -1.61 -13.31
C PHE A 61 3.17 -1.73 -14.66
N SER A 62 3.92 -2.80 -14.87
CA SER A 62 4.46 -3.10 -16.20
C SER A 62 3.54 -3.92 -17.09
N ASN A 63 2.35 -4.27 -16.59
CA ASN A 63 1.35 -5.06 -17.30
C ASN A 63 0.04 -4.27 -17.32
N SER A 64 -0.47 -3.99 -18.52
CA SER A 64 -1.72 -3.24 -18.74
C SER A 64 -2.97 -3.97 -18.26
N LEU A 65 -2.90 -5.28 -18.04
CA LEU A 65 -4.01 -6.08 -17.50
C LEU A 65 -4.08 -6.06 -15.96
N SER A 66 -3.30 -5.22 -15.29
CA SER A 66 -3.30 -5.17 -13.82
C SER A 66 -4.48 -4.35 -13.31
N ASP A 67 -5.31 -4.94 -12.44
CA ASP A 67 -6.40 -4.22 -11.79
C ASP A 67 -5.88 -3.29 -10.67
N TRP A 68 -6.45 -2.10 -10.58
CA TRP A 68 -6.06 -1.07 -9.62
C TRP A 68 -6.31 -1.46 -8.16
N ASP A 69 -7.30 -2.32 -7.90
CA ASP A 69 -7.76 -2.73 -6.58
C ASP A 69 -6.98 -3.93 -6.02
N ASN A 70 -6.46 -4.80 -6.89
CA ASN A 70 -5.69 -5.98 -6.54
C ASN A 70 -4.56 -5.74 -5.52
N PRO A 71 -3.70 -4.71 -5.66
CA PRO A 71 -2.63 -4.47 -4.69
C PRO A 71 -3.08 -3.69 -3.45
N VAL A 72 -4.31 -3.14 -3.42
CA VAL A 72 -4.76 -2.22 -2.36
C VAL A 72 -4.81 -2.92 -1.02
N LYS A 73 -5.55 -4.04 -0.92
CA LYS A 73 -5.75 -4.72 0.37
C LYS A 73 -4.44 -5.26 0.97
N PRO A 74 -3.57 -5.95 0.20
CA PRO A 74 -2.27 -6.37 0.73
C PRO A 74 -1.42 -5.20 1.22
N THR A 75 -1.40 -4.08 0.47
CA THR A 75 -0.62 -2.90 0.85
C THR A 75 -1.20 -2.25 2.11
N GLN A 76 -2.52 -2.09 2.18
CA GLN A 76 -3.23 -1.58 3.36
C GLN A 76 -2.94 -2.41 4.62
N ASP A 77 -3.03 -3.74 4.55
CA ASP A 77 -2.73 -4.63 5.68
C ASP A 77 -1.30 -4.44 6.21
N ILE A 78 -0.33 -4.33 5.29
CA ILE A 78 1.08 -4.12 5.64
C ILE A 78 1.29 -2.75 6.27
N LEU A 79 0.66 -1.69 5.75
CA LEU A 79 0.76 -0.35 6.33
C LEU A 79 0.12 -0.29 7.72
N SER A 80 -1.05 -0.90 7.90
CA SER A 80 -1.69 -1.04 9.21
C SER A 80 -0.81 -1.76 10.21
N LYS A 81 -0.15 -2.86 9.80
CA LYS A 81 0.81 -3.60 10.62
C LYS A 81 2.07 -2.77 10.91
N LYS A 82 2.61 -2.03 9.93
CA LYS A 82 3.83 -1.22 10.07
C LYS A 82 3.64 -0.04 11.02
N TYR A 83 2.51 0.66 10.91
CA TYR A 83 2.27 1.92 11.59
C TYR A 83 1.27 1.82 12.75
N GLY A 84 0.77 0.62 13.04
CA GLY A 84 -0.02 0.34 14.24
C GLY A 84 -1.41 0.98 14.24
N PHE A 85 -2.04 1.13 13.07
CA PHE A 85 -3.41 1.65 12.98
C PHE A 85 -4.42 0.59 12.55
N ASN A 86 -5.68 0.84 12.85
CA ASN A 86 -6.79 0.00 12.41
C ASN A 86 -7.33 0.50 11.06
N ASP A 87 -7.35 -0.36 10.05
CA ASP A 87 -7.78 0.00 8.70
C ASP A 87 -9.26 0.42 8.61
N LYS A 88 -10.11 0.04 9.59
CA LYS A 88 -11.48 0.56 9.73
C LYS A 88 -11.56 2.08 9.90
N LEU A 89 -10.44 2.72 10.24
CA LEU A 89 -10.34 4.17 10.43
C LEU A 89 -10.02 4.91 9.12
N ILE A 90 -9.68 4.17 8.05
CA ILE A 90 -9.60 4.72 6.69
C ILE A 90 -11.04 4.97 6.22
N ARG A 91 -11.36 6.23 5.96
CA ARG A 91 -12.69 6.67 5.53
C ARG A 91 -12.74 7.14 4.09
N LYS A 92 -11.57 7.36 3.48
CA LYS A 92 -11.43 7.69 2.07
C LYS A 92 -10.16 7.05 1.51
N ALA A 93 -10.25 6.55 0.30
CA ALA A 93 -9.11 6.08 -0.46
C ALA A 93 -9.10 6.78 -1.83
N ILE A 94 -7.92 7.17 -2.28
CA ILE A 94 -7.65 7.56 -3.66
C ILE A 94 -6.67 6.52 -4.19
N VAL A 95 -6.95 5.95 -5.36
CA VAL A 95 -6.07 4.97 -5.99
C VAL A 95 -5.81 5.37 -7.43
N GLU A 96 -4.54 5.52 -7.76
CA GLU A 96 -4.06 5.83 -9.11
C GLU A 96 -3.19 4.68 -9.62
N THR A 97 -3.15 4.52 -10.93
CA THR A 97 -2.29 3.55 -11.59
C THR A 97 -1.62 4.18 -12.79
N GLU A 98 -0.42 3.73 -13.10
CA GLU A 98 0.24 4.08 -14.35
C GLU A 98 1.00 2.89 -14.94
N ILE A 99 1.10 2.85 -16.27
CA ILE A 99 1.87 1.82 -16.96
C ILE A 99 3.32 2.25 -17.06
N VAL A 100 4.22 1.40 -16.57
CA VAL A 100 5.67 1.63 -16.53
C VAL A 100 6.43 0.53 -17.29
N LYS A 101 7.73 0.73 -17.51
CA LYS A 101 8.60 -0.32 -18.08
C LYS A 101 8.73 -1.49 -17.11
N LYS A 102 8.86 -2.70 -17.62
CA LYS A 102 9.15 -3.90 -16.81
C LYS A 102 10.47 -3.72 -16.05
N GLY A 103 10.45 -3.97 -14.74
CA GLY A 103 11.55 -3.69 -13.82
C GLY A 103 11.49 -2.31 -13.16
N SER A 104 10.56 -1.44 -13.57
CA SER A 104 10.32 -0.12 -12.96
C SER A 104 9.02 -0.06 -12.18
N GLU A 105 8.41 -1.21 -11.87
CA GLU A 105 7.20 -1.27 -11.04
C GLU A 105 7.45 -0.72 -9.64
N TYR A 106 6.45 -0.02 -9.10
CA TYR A 106 6.56 0.61 -7.79
C TYR A 106 5.24 0.69 -7.04
N ILE A 107 5.36 0.94 -5.75
CA ILE A 107 4.25 1.27 -4.85
C ILE A 107 4.58 2.61 -4.23
N GLU A 108 3.63 3.54 -4.34
CA GLU A 108 3.64 4.82 -3.66
C GLU A 108 2.40 4.92 -2.77
N PHE A 109 2.58 5.47 -1.56
CA PHE A 109 1.46 5.75 -0.68
C PHE A 109 1.63 7.06 0.10
N GLY A 110 0.50 7.59 0.56
CA GLY A 110 0.43 8.65 1.55
C GLY A 110 -0.77 8.44 2.49
N ILE A 111 -0.61 8.82 3.76
CA ILE A 111 -1.69 8.75 4.76
C ILE A 111 -1.83 10.14 5.38
N ARG A 112 -3.06 10.67 5.38
CA ARG A 112 -3.38 11.95 6.02
C ARG A 112 -4.65 11.85 6.85
N ARG A 113 -4.82 12.79 7.78
CA ARG A 113 -6.09 12.99 8.48
C ARG A 113 -7.11 13.67 7.54
N ILE A 114 -8.38 13.29 7.69
CA ILE A 114 -9.52 14.05 7.18
C ILE A 114 -10.30 14.65 8.35
N GLY A 115 -10.76 15.89 8.23
CA GLY A 115 -11.41 16.65 9.32
C GLY A 115 -10.52 17.75 9.84
#